data_AF-A0A0C2VCT3-F1
#
_entry.id   AF-A0A0C2VCT3-F1
#
_cell.length_a   1.000
_cell.length_b   1.000
_cell.length_c   1.000
_cell.angle_alpha   90.00
_cell.angle_beta   90.00
_cell.angle_gamma   90.00
#
_symmetry.space_group_name_H-M   'P 1'
#
loop_
_entity.id
_entity.type
_entity.pdbx_description
1 polymer ?
#
loop_
_entity_poly.entity_id
_entity_poly.type
_entity_poly.pdbx_seq_one_letter_code
_entity_poly.pdbx_strand_id
1 'polypeptide(L)'
;MYPLVILLAAAIIKKDAKAALYSALLSGFGGLISIYHYSIQKLDFMSSSAPACGRVPCTGQYINWLGFITIPFLALVAFTIIFTISIWILKQSKGASTK
;
A
#
# COMPACT_ATOMS: atom_id res chain seq x y z
N MET A 1 0.14 -5.95 -0.31
CA MET A 1 1.24 -6.13 0.67
C MET A 1 2.05 -7.39 0.38
N TYR A 2 1.44 -8.59 0.27
CA TYR A 2 2.17 -9.86 0.18
C TYR A 2 3.30 -9.96 -0.86
N PRO A 3 3.15 -9.54 -2.13
CA PRO A 3 4.24 -9.66 -3.10
C PRO A 3 5.42 -8.74 -2.79
N LEU A 4 5.17 -7.63 -2.10
CA LEU A 4 6.16 -6.62 -1.76
C LEU A 4 7.15 -7.13 -0.69
N VAL A 5 6.70 -8.00 0.22
CA VAL A 5 7.56 -8.64 1.23
C VAL A 5 8.62 -9.51 0.57
N ILE A 6 8.20 -10.36 -0.39
CA ILE A 6 9.10 -11.26 -1.11
C ILE A 6 10.10 -10.44 -1.96
N LEU A 7 9.62 -9.40 -2.63
CA LEU A 7 10.45 -8.54 -3.46
C LEU A 7 11.51 -7.80 -2.64
N LEU A 8 11.13 -7.19 -1.52
CA LEU A 8 12.08 -6.51 -0.63
C LEU A 8 13.07 -7.47 0.03
N ALA A 9 12.62 -8.66 0.45
CA ALA A 9 13.51 -9.67 1.03
C ALA A 9 14.58 -10.10 0.02
N ALA A 10 14.19 -10.37 -1.23
CA ALA A 10 15.14 -10.69 -2.30
C ALA A 10 16.09 -9.52 -2.61
N ALA A 11 15.59 -8.28 -2.59
CA ALA A 11 16.39 -7.08 -2.81
C ALA A 11 17.46 -6.87 -1.74
N ILE A 12 17.14 -7.15 -0.48
CA ILE A 12 18.08 -7.07 0.65
C ILE A 12 19.19 -8.10 0.48
N ILE A 13 18.86 -9.35 0.15
CA ILE A 13 19.85 -10.42 -0.06
C ILE A 13 20.78 -10.08 -1.24
N LYS A 14 20.24 -9.56 -2.33
CA LYS A 14 21.01 -9.21 -3.54
C LYS A 14 21.65 -7.83 -3.48
N LYS A 15 21.39 -7.03 -2.45
CA LYS A 15 21.78 -5.61 -2.33
C LYS A 15 21.41 -4.77 -3.56
N ASP A 16 20.27 -5.07 -4.18
CA ASP A 16 19.85 -4.43 -5.43
C ASP A 16 18.94 -3.23 -5.16
N ALA A 17 19.48 -2.02 -5.27
CA ALA A 17 18.74 -0.77 -5.11
C ALA A 17 17.73 -0.52 -6.24
N LYS A 18 17.81 -1.21 -7.39
CA LYS A 18 16.85 -1.08 -8.49
C LYS A 18 15.48 -1.66 -8.13
N ALA A 19 15.44 -2.59 -7.17
CA ALA A 19 14.20 -3.12 -6.61
C ALA A 19 13.32 -2.03 -5.97
N ALA A 20 13.90 -0.90 -5.57
CA ALA A 20 13.17 0.24 -5.04
C ALA A 20 12.11 0.77 -6.04
N LEU A 21 12.38 0.72 -7.36
CA LEU A 21 11.42 1.14 -8.39
C LEU A 21 10.16 0.27 -8.39
N TYR A 22 10.35 -1.06 -8.38
CA TYR A 22 9.23 -1.99 -8.35
C TYR A 22 8.44 -1.89 -7.04
N SER A 23 9.13 -1.70 -5.91
CA SER A 23 8.46 -1.49 -4.62
C SER A 23 7.65 -0.19 -4.58
N ALA A 24 8.12 0.89 -5.21
CA ALA A 24 7.40 2.16 -5.31
C ALA A 24 6.14 2.01 -6.18
N LEU A 25 6.24 1.37 -7.35
CA LEU A 25 5.07 1.12 -8.20
C LEU A 25 4.03 0.26 -7.48
N LEU A 26 4.47 -0.85 -6.87
CA LEU A 26 3.59 -1.80 -6.22
C LEU A 26 2.93 -1.21 -4.96
N SER A 27 3.65 -0.38 -4.20
CA SER A 27 3.07 0.36 -3.06
C SER A 27 2.11 1.47 -3.51
N GLY A 28 2.37 2.12 -4.65
CA GLY A 28 1.44 3.08 -5.25
C GLY A 28 0.09 2.45 -5.60
N PHE A 29 0.09 1.33 -6.33
CA PHE A 29 -1.15 0.58 -6.62
C PHE A 29 -1.82 0.06 -5.35
N GLY A 30 -1.05 -0.47 -4.40
CA GLY A 30 -1.58 -0.91 -3.11
C GLY A 30 -2.25 0.21 -2.31
N GLY A 31 -1.69 1.42 -2.36
CA GLY A 31 -2.26 2.62 -1.76
C GLY A 31 -3.61 2.99 -2.38
N LEU A 32 -3.70 3.02 -3.71
CA LEU A 32 -4.97 3.30 -4.42
C LEU A 32 -6.08 2.31 -4.04
N ILE A 33 -5.75 1.02 -3.98
CA ILE A 33 -6.70 -0.03 -3.55
C ILE A 33 -7.14 0.19 -2.10
N SER A 34 -6.21 0.58 -1.22
CA SER A 34 -6.52 0.84 0.19
C SER A 34 -7.43 2.06 0.35
N ILE A 35 -7.23 3.11 -0.45
CA ILE A 35 -8.13 4.28 -0.51
C ILE A 35 -9.53 3.85 -0.94
N TYR A 36 -9.65 3.05 -2.00
CA TYR A 36 -10.94 2.56 -2.48
C TYR A 36 -11.71 1.80 -1.40
N HIS A 37 -11.05 0.87 -0.69
CA HIS A 37 -11.67 0.12 0.40
C HIS A 37 -12.02 0.99 1.61
N TYR A 38 -11.20 1.99 1.94
CA TYR A 38 -11.52 2.94 3.00
C TYR A 38 -12.75 3.79 2.63
N SER A 39 -12.81 4.28 1.40
CA SER A 39 -13.93 5.06 0.88
C SER A 39 -15.23 4.27 0.91
N ILE A 40 -15.24 3.00 0.46
CA ILE A 40 -16.43 2.15 0.55
C ILE A 40 -16.91 2.00 2.00
N GLN A 41 -16.01 1.90 2.98
CA GLN A 41 -16.39 1.74 4.39
C GLN A 41 -16.90 3.01 5.08
N LYS A 42 -16.64 4.20 4.52
CA LYS A 42 -17.00 5.50 5.13
C LYS A 42 -17.99 6.31 4.32
N LEU A 43 -18.15 6.01 3.04
CA LEU A 43 -19.06 6.70 2.13
C LEU A 43 -20.24 5.77 1.80
N ASP A 44 -21.41 6.10 2.33
CA ASP A 44 -22.64 5.30 2.18
C ASP A 44 -23.08 5.14 0.72
N PHE A 45 -22.83 6.17 -0.11
CA PHE A 45 -23.13 6.11 -1.54
C PHE A 45 -22.24 5.10 -2.30
N MET A 46 -20.99 4.89 -1.85
CA MET A 46 -20.09 3.89 -2.44
C MET A 46 -20.34 2.50 -1.86
N SER A 47 -20.76 2.41 -0.59
CA SER A 47 -21.21 1.15 0.03
C SER A 47 -22.40 0.54 -0.71
N SER A 48 -23.37 1.37 -1.11
CA SER A 48 -24.60 0.91 -1.78
C SER A 48 -24.36 0.42 -3.22
N SER A 49 -23.32 0.95 -3.87
CA SER A 49 -22.88 0.54 -5.21
C SER A 49 -21.66 -0.38 -5.17
N ALA A 50 -21.28 -0.89 -4.00
CA ALA A 50 -20.15 -1.78 -3.87
C ALA A 50 -20.43 -3.09 -4.63
N PRO A 51 -19.49 -3.59 -5.44
CA PRO A 51 -19.62 -4.89 -6.08
C PRO A 51 -19.88 -5.98 -5.04
N ALA A 52 -20.49 -7.09 -5.46
CA ALA A 52 -20.73 -8.24 -4.59
C ALA A 52 -19.42 -8.69 -3.91
N CYS A 53 -19.30 -8.33 -2.64
CA CYS A 53 -18.28 -8.87 -1.76
C CYS A 53 -18.65 -10.33 -1.52
N GLY A 54 -17.69 -11.24 -1.64
CA GLY A 54 -17.94 -12.68 -1.54
C GLY A 54 -18.37 -13.10 -0.13
N ARG A 55 -17.76 -14.16 0.39
CA ARG A 55 -18.10 -14.65 1.74
C ARG A 55 -17.87 -13.63 2.87
N VAL A 56 -17.03 -12.62 2.63
CA VAL A 56 -16.64 -11.60 3.61
C VAL A 56 -17.10 -10.22 3.13
N PRO A 57 -17.83 -9.44 3.94
CA PRO A 57 -18.33 -8.12 3.53
C PRO A 57 -17.19 -7.10 3.38
N CYS A 58 -17.13 -6.37 2.26
CA CYS A 58 -16.13 -5.30 2.07
C CYS A 58 -16.39 -4.09 2.98
N THR A 59 -17.65 -3.90 3.36
CA THR A 59 -18.12 -2.84 4.28
C THR A 59 -17.95 -3.23 5.75
N GLY A 60 -17.54 -4.47 6.05
CA GLY A 60 -17.32 -4.94 7.41
C GLY A 60 -16.16 -4.20 8.08
N GLN A 61 -16.48 -3.43 9.11
CA GLN A 61 -15.50 -2.74 9.95
C GLN A 61 -15.15 -3.61 11.17
N TYR A 62 -14.30 -4.62 10.98
CA TYR A 62 -13.85 -5.51 12.07
C TYR A 62 -13.04 -4.78 13.13
N ILE A 63 -12.28 -3.77 12.72
CA ILE A 63 -11.49 -2.89 13.59
C ILE A 63 -11.91 -1.47 13.23
N ASN A 64 -12.37 -0.70 14.20
CA ASN A 64 -12.74 0.70 14.05
C ASN A 64 -12.36 1.48 15.31
N TRP A 65 -11.06 1.60 15.56
CA TRP A 65 -10.60 2.35 16.72
C TRP A 65 -10.79 3.84 16.46
N LEU A 66 -11.33 4.58 17.42
CA LEU A 66 -11.59 6.02 17.33
C LEU A 66 -12.57 6.44 16.21
N GLY A 67 -13.28 5.50 15.59
CA GLY A 67 -14.26 5.79 14.53
C GLY A 67 -13.66 6.04 13.14
N PHE A 68 -12.33 5.99 12.98
CA PHE A 68 -11.63 6.18 11.70
C PHE A 68 -10.54 5.15 11.42
N ILE A 69 -9.97 4.51 12.45
CA ILE A 69 -8.86 3.56 12.28
C ILE A 69 -9.43 2.20 11.88
N THR A 70 -9.47 1.97 10.56
CA THR A 70 -9.88 0.70 9.97
C THR A 70 -8.71 -0.03 9.31
N ILE A 71 -8.91 -1.29 8.96
CA ILE A 71 -7.89 -2.12 8.29
C ILE A 71 -7.38 -1.46 7.00
N PRO A 72 -8.24 -0.95 6.09
CA PRO A 72 -7.78 -0.21 4.90
C PRO A 72 -6.96 1.04 5.23
N PHE A 73 -7.28 1.75 6.32
CA PHE A 73 -6.52 2.93 6.75
C PHE A 73 -5.11 2.56 7.21
N LEU A 74 -4.97 1.51 8.03
CA LEU A 74 -3.65 1.00 8.43
C LEU A 74 -2.82 0.55 7.21
N ALA A 75 -3.46 -0.12 6.26
CA ALA A 75 -2.82 -0.53 5.02
C ALA A 75 -2.34 0.69 4.21
N LEU A 76 -3.15 1.75 4.13
CA LEU A 76 -2.79 2.99 3.47
C LEU A 76 -1.53 3.61 4.09
N VAL A 77 -1.49 3.75 5.41
CA VAL A 77 -0.31 4.27 6.14
C VAL A 77 0.94 3.44 5.84
N ALA A 78 0.83 2.12 5.89
CA ALA A 78 1.94 1.23 5.59
C ALA A 78 2.43 1.40 4.13
N PHE A 79 1.53 1.48 3.16
CA PHE A 79 1.90 1.72 1.76
C PHE A 79 2.54 3.09 1.55
N THR A 80 2.06 4.15 2.21
CA THR A 80 2.65 5.49 2.15
C THR A 80 4.08 5.49 2.69
N ILE A 81 4.32 4.83 3.83
CA ILE A 81 5.67 4.72 4.40
C ILE A 81 6.61 3.97 3.45
N ILE A 82 6.16 2.84 2.89
CA ILE A 82 6.97 2.07 1.95
C ILE A 82 7.27 2.89 0.70
N PHE A 83 6.27 3.58 0.14
CA PHE A 83 6.42 4.42 -1.03
C PHE A 83 7.44 5.53 -0.81
N THR A 84 7.37 6.26 0.31
CA THR A 84 8.30 7.36 0.60
C THR A 84 9.74 6.87 0.77
N ILE A 85 9.94 5.76 1.48
CA ILE A 85 11.28 5.15 1.64
C ILE A 85 11.82 4.69 0.28
N SER A 86 11.01 4.04 -0.54
CA SER A 86 11.43 3.58 -1.87
C SER A 86 11.82 4.73 -2.79
N ILE A 87 11.07 5.85 -2.77
CA ILE A 87 11.44 7.07 -3.50
C ILE A 87 12.74 7.67 -2.97
N TRP A 88 12.94 7.68 -1.65
CA TRP A 88 14.17 8.20 -1.06
C TRP A 88 15.41 7.40 -1.49
N ILE A 89 15.31 6.07 -1.51
CA ILE A 89 16.38 5.18 -2.00
C ILE A 89 16.67 5.43 -3.49
N LEU A 90 15.64 5.60 -4.32
CA LEU A 90 15.82 5.92 -5.75
C LEU A 90 16.55 7.25 -5.97
N LYS A 91 16.25 8.27 -5.16
CA LYS A 91 16.96 9.56 -5.20
C LYS A 91 18.43 9.42 -4.81
N GLN A 92 18.74 8.61 -3.79
CA GLN A 92 20.11 8.35 -3.36
C GLN A 92 20.90 7.57 -4.44
N SER A 93 20.28 6.56 -5.06
CA SER A 93 20.90 5.75 -6.11
C SER A 93 21.22 6.57 -7.38
N LYS A 94 20.34 7.52 -7.75
CA LYS A 94 20.59 8.44 -8.87
C LYS A 94 21.80 9.36 -8.64
N GLY A 95 22.08 9.74 -7.38
CA GLY A 95 23.25 10.54 -7.01
C GLY A 95 24.59 9.79 -7.08
N ALA A 96 24.58 8.45 -7.02
CA ALA A 96 25.78 7.61 -7.06
C ALA A 96 26.20 7.22 -8.49
N SER A 97 25.31 7.33 -9.48
CA SER A 97 25.59 6.96 -10.89
C SER A 97 26.11 8.12 -11.76
N THR A 98 26.42 9.28 -11.15
CA THR A 98 27.01 10.46 -11.81
C THR A 98 28.38 10.81 -11.21
N LYS A 99 29.12 9.80 -10.76
CA LYS A 99 30.56 9.90 -10.55
C LYS A 99 31.27 8.80 -11.30
#